data_AF-A0A011QM91-F1
#
_entry.id   AF-A0A011QM91-F1
#
_cell.length_a   1.000
_cell.length_b   1.000
_cell.length_c   1.000
_cell.angle_alpha   90.00
_cell.angle_beta   90.00
_cell.angle_gamma   90.00
#
_symmetry.space_group_name_H-M   'P 1'
#
loop_
_entity.id
_entity.type
_entity.pdbx_description
1 polymer ?
#
loop_
_entity_poly.entity_id
_entity_poly.type
_entity_poly.pdbx_seq_one_letter_code
_entity_poly.pdbx_strand_id
1 'polypeptide(L)'
;MILEQIPTGGCQSYLVGCNDTSTAALIDPEISQIDHYLALAARDGLRIRYLIDTHTHADHFSATRQLALKLAVPVLMYRTSAAPFVDMRIGDGEMVMLGRLRLQVMHTPGHTSDSMCLQIEDSVFTGDTLLIGGTGRTDLPSGDPEALYDSLFKRLLKLDPSLKVFPAHDYKGRQSSSIGEEIASNPRLQKRDRAAFVDMMRELNLSMPRHVTEALRTNMSGGKSVAQLLAEAAARVPFMSLAELKARVETADADLIVLDVREREAYESGHVPGARLLPRGQLELRVNQELPDPTRRILTCCELGQVSTLAAATLREMGFPHVVALDGGMKAWRVAAYPLNSGTEP
;
A
#
# COMPACT_ATOMS: atom_id res chain seq x y z
N MET A 1 -27.09 -5.30 -8.51
CA MET A 1 -25.75 -4.78 -8.11
C MET A 1 -25.20 -3.78 -9.13
N ILE A 2 -24.43 -2.77 -8.70
CA ILE A 2 -23.55 -1.94 -9.57
C ILE A 2 -22.19 -2.63 -9.60
N LEU A 3 -21.57 -2.75 -10.77
CA LEU A 3 -20.26 -3.36 -10.94
C LEU A 3 -19.44 -2.57 -11.95
N GLU A 4 -18.31 -2.03 -11.49
CA GLU A 4 -17.29 -1.41 -12.34
C GLU A 4 -16.02 -2.25 -12.27
N GLN A 5 -15.47 -2.59 -13.43
CA GLN A 5 -14.20 -3.32 -13.57
C GLN A 5 -13.12 -2.34 -14.04
N ILE A 6 -12.02 -2.28 -13.30
CA ILE A 6 -10.93 -1.32 -13.53
C ILE A 6 -9.65 -2.08 -13.85
N PRO A 7 -9.28 -2.20 -15.14
CA PRO A 7 -8.06 -2.88 -15.55
C PRO A 7 -6.83 -1.98 -15.35
N THR A 8 -5.74 -2.55 -14.83
CA THR A 8 -4.43 -1.88 -14.71
C THR A 8 -3.34 -2.83 -15.19
N GLY A 9 -2.95 -2.69 -16.45
CA GLY A 9 -2.11 -3.70 -17.09
C GLY A 9 -2.85 -5.04 -17.15
N GLY A 10 -2.29 -6.07 -16.49
CA GLY A 10 -2.95 -7.38 -16.36
C GLY A 10 -3.86 -7.53 -15.15
N CYS A 11 -3.76 -6.63 -14.16
CA CYS A 11 -4.52 -6.67 -12.92
C CYS A 11 -5.94 -6.16 -13.12
N GLN A 12 -6.88 -6.68 -12.34
CA GLN A 12 -8.29 -6.34 -12.36
C GLN A 12 -8.74 -5.98 -10.95
N SER A 13 -9.27 -4.77 -10.80
CA SER A 13 -9.94 -4.33 -9.58
C SER A 13 -11.44 -4.17 -9.82
N TYR A 14 -12.24 -4.30 -8.77
CA TYR A 14 -13.70 -4.24 -8.88
C TYR A 14 -14.33 -3.32 -7.85
N LEU A 15 -15.09 -2.33 -8.30
CA LEU A 15 -15.99 -1.56 -7.44
C LEU A 15 -17.39 -2.18 -7.51
N VAL A 16 -17.82 -2.78 -6.41
CA VAL A 16 -19.12 -3.44 -6.28
C VAL A 16 -20.02 -2.59 -5.41
N GLY A 17 -21.17 -2.16 -5.93
CA GLY A 17 -22.12 -1.27 -5.25
C GLY A 17 -23.51 -1.87 -5.05
N CYS A 18 -24.11 -1.62 -3.88
CA CYS A 18 -25.51 -1.87 -3.61
C CYS A 18 -26.35 -0.63 -4.00
N ASN A 19 -27.12 -0.74 -5.08
CA ASN A 19 -27.94 0.36 -5.60
C ASN A 19 -28.94 0.91 -4.56
N ASP A 20 -29.54 0.03 -3.75
CA ASP A 20 -30.59 0.40 -2.79
C ASP A 20 -30.08 1.20 -1.57
N THR A 21 -28.78 1.11 -1.27
CA THR A 21 -28.21 1.68 -0.04
C THR A 21 -27.00 2.56 -0.29
N SER A 22 -26.59 2.69 -1.56
CA SER A 22 -25.42 3.45 -1.98
C SER A 22 -24.14 3.06 -1.24
N THR A 23 -24.01 1.79 -0.82
CA THR A 23 -22.78 1.27 -0.19
C THR A 23 -21.99 0.43 -1.19
N ALA A 24 -20.67 0.57 -1.19
CA ALA A 24 -19.79 -0.19 -2.06
C ALA A 24 -18.66 -0.92 -1.33
N ALA A 25 -18.12 -1.95 -1.96
CA ALA A 25 -16.85 -2.56 -1.63
C ALA A 25 -15.90 -2.40 -2.83
N LEU A 26 -14.62 -2.24 -2.55
CA LEU A 26 -13.58 -2.22 -3.57
C LEU A 26 -12.70 -3.45 -3.39
N ILE A 27 -12.61 -4.29 -4.41
CA ILE A 27 -11.92 -5.58 -4.41
C ILE A 27 -10.65 -5.47 -5.25
N ASP A 28 -9.53 -5.94 -4.70
CA ASP A 28 -8.18 -5.97 -5.29
C ASP A 28 -7.73 -4.62 -5.88
N PRO A 29 -7.81 -3.50 -5.15
CA PRO A 29 -7.45 -2.19 -5.70
C PRO A 29 -5.94 -2.03 -5.84
N GLU A 30 -5.49 -1.63 -7.02
CA GLU A 30 -4.10 -1.32 -7.32
C GLU A 30 -3.75 0.14 -6.95
N ILE A 31 -2.56 0.37 -6.39
CA ILE A 31 -2.19 1.64 -5.75
C ILE A 31 -2.22 2.86 -6.68
N SER A 32 -1.94 2.70 -7.97
CA SER A 32 -1.90 3.81 -8.92
C SER A 32 -3.28 4.35 -9.32
N GLN A 33 -4.34 3.59 -9.04
CA GLN A 33 -5.70 3.89 -9.44
C GLN A 33 -6.57 4.50 -8.32
N ILE A 34 -5.98 4.87 -7.18
CA ILE A 34 -6.70 5.42 -6.02
C ILE A 34 -7.68 6.53 -6.42
N ASP A 35 -7.22 7.53 -7.17
CA ASP A 35 -8.08 8.66 -7.54
C ASP A 35 -9.18 8.24 -8.54
N HIS A 36 -8.91 7.26 -9.40
CA HIS A 36 -9.91 6.70 -10.30
C HIS A 36 -11.03 6.00 -9.51
N TYR A 37 -10.70 5.16 -8.53
CA TYR A 37 -11.69 4.47 -7.70
C TYR A 37 -12.60 5.46 -6.96
N LEU A 38 -12.01 6.52 -6.39
CA LEU A 38 -12.75 7.57 -5.71
C LEU A 38 -13.66 8.35 -6.66
N ALA A 39 -13.19 8.63 -7.87
CA ALA A 39 -13.98 9.30 -8.90
C ALA A 39 -15.18 8.44 -9.34
N LEU A 40 -15.01 7.14 -9.56
CA LEU A 40 -16.11 6.22 -9.90
C LEU A 40 -17.13 6.13 -8.77
N ALA A 41 -16.66 5.94 -7.53
CA ALA A 41 -17.56 5.89 -6.37
C ALA A 41 -18.35 7.21 -6.23
N ALA A 42 -17.71 8.36 -6.42
CA ALA A 42 -18.39 9.66 -6.38
C ALA A 42 -19.39 9.83 -7.54
N ARG A 43 -19.02 9.45 -8.77
CA ARG A 43 -19.89 9.48 -9.96
C ARG A 43 -21.19 8.72 -9.73
N ASP A 44 -21.10 7.55 -9.10
CA ASP A 44 -22.24 6.65 -8.88
C ASP A 44 -22.94 6.89 -7.54
N GLY A 45 -22.52 7.92 -6.78
CA GLY A 45 -23.08 8.23 -5.47
C GLY A 45 -22.84 7.14 -4.42
N LEU A 46 -21.80 6.32 -4.59
CA LEU A 46 -21.46 5.19 -3.74
C LEU A 46 -20.51 5.60 -2.60
N ARG A 47 -20.79 5.08 -1.41
CA ARG A 47 -19.89 5.15 -0.24
C ARG A 47 -19.20 3.81 -0.06
N ILE A 48 -17.88 3.78 -0.29
CA ILE A 48 -17.04 2.61 -0.01
C ILE A 48 -17.10 2.30 1.49
N ARG A 49 -17.39 1.05 1.84
CA ARG A 49 -17.53 0.52 3.21
C ARG A 49 -16.50 -0.54 3.54
N TYR A 50 -16.02 -1.27 2.54
CA TYR A 50 -15.04 -2.33 2.68
C TYR A 50 -14.00 -2.22 1.58
N LEU A 51 -12.74 -2.41 1.97
CA LEU A 51 -11.60 -2.56 1.07
C LEU A 51 -11.15 -4.00 1.20
N ILE A 52 -11.13 -4.74 0.10
CA ILE A 52 -10.97 -6.19 0.12
C ILE A 52 -9.81 -6.56 -0.78
N ASP A 53 -8.85 -7.33 -0.24
CA ASP A 53 -7.90 -8.06 -1.07
C ASP A 53 -8.27 -9.55 -1.02
N THR A 54 -8.42 -10.18 -2.18
CA THR A 54 -8.73 -11.62 -2.31
C THR A 54 -7.57 -12.49 -1.85
N HIS A 55 -6.35 -11.97 -1.89
CA HIS A 55 -5.13 -12.63 -1.44
C HIS A 55 -4.01 -11.60 -1.23
N THR A 56 -2.90 -12.01 -0.63
CA THR A 56 -1.70 -11.19 -0.61
C THR A 56 -1.06 -11.12 -2.00
N HIS A 57 -1.27 -10.01 -2.70
CA HIS A 57 -0.75 -9.79 -4.06
C HIS A 57 0.78 -9.75 -4.14
N ALA A 58 1.33 -10.36 -5.18
CA ALA A 58 2.78 -10.52 -5.38
C ALA A 58 3.33 -9.75 -6.59
N ASP A 59 2.49 -9.07 -7.35
CA ASP A 59 2.85 -8.47 -8.64
C ASP A 59 2.50 -6.97 -8.72
N HIS A 60 1.70 -6.48 -7.78
CA HIS A 60 1.36 -5.08 -7.63
C HIS A 60 1.26 -4.69 -6.15
N PHE A 61 1.25 -3.38 -5.89
CA PHE A 61 1.03 -2.83 -4.56
C PHE A 61 -0.47 -2.62 -4.36
N SER A 62 -1.03 -3.20 -3.30
CA SER A 62 -2.43 -2.99 -2.97
C SER A 62 -2.67 -1.58 -2.42
N ALA A 63 -3.78 -0.98 -2.83
CA ALA A 63 -4.25 0.31 -2.35
C ALA A 63 -5.06 0.19 -1.06
N THR A 64 -5.43 -1.02 -0.61
CA THR A 64 -6.37 -1.20 0.51
C THR A 64 -5.94 -0.45 1.76
N ARG A 65 -4.66 -0.53 2.13
CA ARG A 65 -4.13 0.22 3.29
C ARG A 65 -4.22 1.74 3.12
N GLN A 66 -3.83 2.27 1.96
CA GLN A 66 -3.83 3.72 1.73
C GLN A 66 -5.26 4.27 1.69
N LEU A 67 -6.17 3.55 1.04
CA LEU A 67 -7.58 3.88 1.01
C LEU A 67 -8.23 3.78 2.38
N ALA A 68 -7.85 2.80 3.21
CA ALA A 68 -8.37 2.67 4.57
C ALA A 68 -8.02 3.89 5.42
N LEU A 69 -6.78 4.38 5.33
CA LEU A 69 -6.34 5.62 5.98
C LEU A 69 -7.09 6.85 5.45
N LYS A 70 -7.32 6.92 4.13
CA LYS A 70 -7.98 8.08 3.49
C LYS A 70 -9.49 8.12 3.76
N LEU A 71 -10.14 6.96 3.83
CA LEU A 71 -11.60 6.84 3.94
C LEU A 71 -12.09 6.46 5.34
N ALA A 72 -11.19 6.07 6.23
CA ALA A 72 -11.50 5.53 7.56
C ALA A 72 -12.48 4.33 7.49
N VAL A 73 -12.17 3.37 6.61
CA VAL A 73 -12.97 2.15 6.39
C VAL A 73 -12.10 0.90 6.53
N PRO A 74 -12.67 -0.23 6.98
CA PRO A 74 -11.91 -1.43 7.27
C PRO A 74 -11.31 -2.10 6.02
N VAL A 75 -10.09 -2.60 6.16
CA VAL A 75 -9.48 -3.59 5.26
C VAL A 75 -9.91 -4.98 5.68
N LEU A 76 -10.29 -5.79 4.69
CA LEU A 76 -10.83 -7.12 4.87
C LEU A 76 -10.04 -8.11 4.01
N MET A 77 -9.55 -9.17 4.65
CA MET A 77 -8.84 -10.28 4.01
C MET A 77 -9.16 -11.60 4.72
N TYR A 78 -8.81 -12.72 4.10
CA TYR A 78 -8.94 -14.01 4.75
C TYR A 78 -8.06 -14.11 6.02
N ARG A 79 -8.54 -14.85 7.02
CA ARG A 79 -7.94 -14.90 8.37
C ARG A 79 -6.49 -15.34 8.45
N THR A 80 -5.96 -16.03 7.45
CA THR A 80 -4.54 -16.44 7.40
C THR A 80 -3.62 -15.36 6.85
N SER A 81 -4.14 -14.21 6.39
CA SER A 81 -3.32 -13.09 5.94
C SER A 81 -2.44 -12.55 7.09
N ALA A 82 -1.15 -12.40 6.80
CA ALA A 82 -0.16 -11.88 7.73
C ALA A 82 -0.19 -10.35 7.88
N ALA A 83 -0.92 -9.65 7.01
CA ALA A 83 -0.96 -8.19 6.94
C ALA A 83 -1.49 -7.56 8.25
N PRO A 84 -0.66 -6.81 9.00
CA PRO A 84 -1.06 -6.29 10.32
C PRO A 84 -2.14 -5.20 10.25
N PHE A 85 -2.32 -4.59 9.08
CA PHE A 85 -3.31 -3.54 8.82
C PHE A 85 -4.68 -4.07 8.40
N VAL A 86 -4.87 -5.40 8.31
CA VAL A 86 -6.18 -6.00 8.07
C VAL A 86 -7.02 -5.83 9.33
N ASP A 87 -8.12 -5.09 9.23
CA ASP A 87 -9.05 -4.84 10.34
C ASP A 87 -10.02 -6.02 10.52
N MET A 88 -10.47 -6.60 9.40
CA MET A 88 -11.46 -7.68 9.39
C MET A 88 -10.87 -8.97 8.81
N ARG A 89 -10.66 -9.95 9.68
CA ARG A 89 -10.23 -11.30 9.32
C ARG A 89 -11.43 -12.23 9.26
N ILE A 90 -11.80 -12.61 8.04
CA ILE A 90 -12.96 -13.46 7.75
C ILE A 90 -12.54 -14.91 7.52
N GLY A 91 -13.43 -15.83 7.87
CA GLY A 91 -13.28 -17.28 7.65
C GLY A 91 -14.09 -17.82 6.48
N ASP A 92 -13.87 -19.10 6.21
CA ASP A 92 -14.61 -19.86 5.21
C ASP A 92 -16.11 -19.90 5.55
N GLY A 93 -16.96 -19.68 4.55
CA GLY A 93 -18.41 -19.67 4.73
C GLY A 93 -18.97 -18.43 5.43
N GLU A 94 -18.14 -17.48 5.87
CA GLU A 94 -18.63 -16.25 6.47
C GLU A 94 -19.29 -15.31 5.45
N MET A 95 -20.24 -14.52 5.93
CA MET A 95 -21.04 -13.59 5.15
C MET A 95 -20.72 -12.15 5.53
N VAL A 96 -20.37 -11.33 4.55
CA VAL A 96 -20.18 -9.89 4.72
C VAL A 96 -21.36 -9.15 4.07
N MET A 97 -22.01 -8.29 4.84
CA MET A 97 -23.15 -7.52 4.34
C MET A 97 -22.67 -6.23 3.69
N LEU A 98 -23.02 -6.03 2.41
CA LEU A 98 -22.79 -4.78 1.70
C LEU A 98 -24.14 -4.15 1.35
N GLY A 99 -24.70 -3.40 2.30
CA GLY A 99 -26.06 -2.90 2.17
C GLY A 99 -27.05 -4.08 2.17
N ARG A 100 -27.74 -4.30 1.04
CA ARG A 100 -28.59 -5.49 0.83
C ARG A 100 -27.87 -6.64 0.14
N LEU A 101 -26.68 -6.40 -0.40
CA LEU A 101 -25.86 -7.43 -1.03
C LEU A 101 -25.21 -8.30 0.05
N ARG A 102 -24.99 -9.55 -0.35
CA ARG A 102 -24.45 -10.63 0.48
C ARG A 102 -23.18 -11.14 -0.18
N LEU A 103 -22.04 -10.88 0.45
CA LEU A 103 -20.73 -11.35 0.02
C LEU A 103 -20.45 -12.67 0.76
N GLN A 104 -20.57 -13.79 0.07
CA GLN A 104 -20.25 -15.11 0.60
C GLN A 104 -18.77 -15.39 0.38
N VAL A 105 -18.05 -15.56 1.49
CA VAL A 105 -16.60 -15.86 1.49
C VAL A 105 -16.40 -17.36 1.31
N MET A 106 -15.48 -17.74 0.43
CA MET A 106 -15.03 -19.10 0.22
C MET A 106 -13.51 -19.14 0.31
N HIS A 107 -12.96 -19.94 1.23
CA HIS A 107 -11.50 -20.14 1.31
C HIS A 107 -11.06 -20.99 0.13
N THR A 108 -10.17 -20.44 -0.69
CA THR A 108 -9.70 -21.08 -1.93
C THR A 108 -8.17 -21.02 -2.04
N PRO A 109 -7.44 -21.63 -1.07
CA PRO A 109 -5.99 -21.62 -1.06
C PRO A 109 -5.43 -22.33 -2.29
N GLY A 110 -4.23 -21.95 -2.69
CA GLY A 110 -3.51 -22.62 -3.76
C GLY A 110 -2.59 -21.66 -4.50
N HIS A 111 -3.12 -20.53 -4.96
CA HIS A 111 -2.27 -19.44 -5.45
C HIS A 111 -1.43 -18.86 -4.30
N THR A 112 -2.11 -18.56 -3.19
CA THR A 112 -1.51 -18.26 -1.89
C THR A 112 -2.28 -19.02 -0.81
N SER A 113 -1.75 -19.07 0.42
CA SER A 113 -2.46 -19.69 1.54
C SER A 113 -3.63 -18.85 2.07
N ASP A 114 -3.67 -17.55 1.78
CA ASP A 114 -4.74 -16.61 2.17
C ASP A 114 -5.73 -16.29 1.04
N SER A 115 -5.60 -16.95 -0.13
CA SER A 115 -6.56 -16.79 -1.23
C SER A 115 -7.99 -17.15 -0.84
N MET A 116 -8.92 -16.25 -1.17
CA MET A 116 -10.35 -16.46 -1.05
C MET A 116 -11.10 -15.99 -2.30
N CYS A 117 -12.24 -16.60 -2.56
CA CYS A 117 -13.22 -16.14 -3.55
C CYS A 117 -14.42 -15.50 -2.85
N LEU A 118 -15.06 -14.55 -3.52
CA LEU A 118 -16.24 -13.84 -3.01
C LEU A 118 -17.40 -14.05 -3.98
N GLN A 119 -18.46 -14.70 -3.55
CA GLN A 119 -19.70 -14.79 -4.33
C GLN A 119 -20.65 -13.65 -3.94
N ILE A 120 -21.15 -12.92 -4.93
CA ILE A 120 -22.10 -11.83 -4.79
C ILE A 120 -23.15 -11.97 -5.90
N GLU A 121 -24.41 -12.20 -5.52
CA GLU A 121 -25.51 -12.42 -6.49
C GLU A 121 -25.15 -13.50 -7.53
N ASP A 122 -25.13 -13.13 -8.82
CA ASP A 122 -24.84 -13.96 -9.98
C ASP A 122 -23.34 -14.03 -10.35
N SER A 123 -22.47 -13.54 -9.47
CA SER A 123 -21.06 -13.27 -9.77
C SER A 123 -20.14 -13.86 -8.69
N VAL A 124 -18.97 -14.35 -9.10
CA VAL A 124 -17.89 -14.82 -8.22
C VAL A 124 -16.60 -14.12 -8.58
N PHE A 125 -16.05 -13.38 -7.63
CA PHE A 125 -14.73 -12.77 -7.71
C PHE A 125 -13.71 -13.82 -7.27
N THR A 126 -12.92 -14.31 -8.22
CA THR A 126 -12.11 -15.53 -8.03
C THR A 126 -10.67 -15.26 -7.62
N GLY A 127 -10.30 -13.99 -7.46
CA GLY A 127 -8.92 -13.58 -7.24
C GLY A 127 -8.01 -14.25 -8.28
N ASP A 128 -6.91 -14.81 -7.81
CA ASP A 128 -6.03 -15.66 -8.62
C ASP A 128 -6.26 -17.16 -8.40
N THR A 129 -7.37 -17.60 -7.80
CA THR A 129 -7.66 -19.04 -7.74
C THR A 129 -8.05 -19.56 -9.14
N LEU A 130 -9.05 -18.95 -9.77
CA LEU A 130 -9.52 -19.29 -11.12
C LEU A 130 -9.39 -18.06 -12.03
N LEU A 131 -8.77 -18.24 -13.20
CA LEU A 131 -8.61 -17.22 -14.23
C LEU A 131 -9.36 -17.62 -15.49
N ILE A 132 -9.64 -16.67 -16.39
CA ILE A 132 -10.34 -17.00 -17.64
C ILE A 132 -9.43 -17.88 -18.53
N GLY A 133 -9.80 -19.14 -18.75
CA GLY A 133 -9.00 -20.13 -19.46
C GLY A 133 -7.66 -20.47 -18.78
N GLY A 134 -7.54 -20.26 -17.47
CA GLY A 134 -6.36 -20.59 -16.68
C GLY A 134 -6.64 -20.69 -15.18
N THR A 135 -5.58 -20.69 -14.37
CA THR A 135 -5.66 -20.64 -12.90
C THR A 135 -4.50 -19.77 -12.39
N GLY A 136 -4.49 -19.42 -11.12
CA GLY A 136 -3.28 -18.85 -10.52
C GLY A 136 -2.11 -19.82 -10.60
N ARG A 137 -0.92 -19.25 -10.58
CA ARG A 137 0.34 -19.97 -10.38
C ARG A 137 0.46 -20.44 -8.93
N THR A 138 1.26 -21.45 -8.65
CA THR A 138 1.39 -22.04 -7.30
C THR A 138 2.84 -22.20 -6.84
N ASP A 139 3.75 -21.51 -7.52
CA ASP A 139 5.20 -21.56 -7.31
C ASP A 139 5.75 -20.33 -6.57
N LEU A 140 4.87 -19.39 -6.21
CA LEU A 140 5.19 -18.26 -5.33
C LEU A 140 5.10 -18.66 -3.85
N PRO A 141 5.63 -17.86 -2.91
CA PRO A 141 5.56 -18.16 -1.48
C PRO A 141 4.13 -18.49 -1.03
N SER A 142 3.99 -19.57 -0.26
CA SER A 142 2.71 -20.16 0.20
C SER A 142 1.80 -20.79 -0.88
N GLY A 143 2.24 -20.80 -2.14
CA GLY A 143 1.56 -21.50 -3.22
C GLY A 143 1.59 -23.02 -3.04
N ASP A 144 0.48 -23.68 -3.36
CA ASP A 144 0.30 -25.12 -3.23
C ASP A 144 -0.65 -25.66 -4.33
N PRO A 145 -0.15 -26.44 -5.30
CA PRO A 145 -0.98 -27.01 -6.36
C PRO A 145 -1.99 -28.05 -5.87
N GLU A 146 -1.72 -28.73 -4.76
CA GLU A 146 -2.66 -29.70 -4.15
C GLU A 146 -3.85 -28.98 -3.53
N ALA A 147 -3.58 -27.87 -2.82
CA ALA A 147 -4.61 -26.99 -2.29
C ALA A 147 -5.40 -26.32 -3.42
N LEU A 148 -4.73 -25.86 -4.47
CA LEU A 148 -5.40 -25.26 -5.64
C LEU A 148 -6.37 -26.26 -6.29
N TYR A 149 -5.95 -27.53 -6.45
CA TYR A 149 -6.82 -28.58 -6.96
C TYR A 149 -8.08 -28.72 -6.10
N ASP A 150 -7.93 -28.73 -4.77
CA ASP A 150 -9.07 -28.84 -3.86
C ASP A 150 -10.02 -27.64 -3.97
N SER A 151 -9.46 -26.43 -4.01
CA SER A 151 -10.21 -25.19 -4.19
C SER A 151 -10.99 -25.18 -5.51
N LEU A 152 -10.42 -25.67 -6.60
CA LEU A 152 -11.10 -25.74 -7.89
C LEU A 152 -12.13 -26.88 -7.89
N PHE A 153 -11.68 -28.12 -7.83
CA PHE A 153 -12.51 -29.30 -8.13
C PHE A 153 -13.49 -29.68 -7.01
N LYS A 154 -13.19 -29.34 -5.75
CA LYS A 154 -14.07 -29.66 -4.63
C LYS A 154 -14.97 -28.50 -4.20
N ARG A 155 -14.69 -27.26 -4.65
CA ARG A 155 -15.46 -26.06 -4.30
C ARG A 155 -15.97 -25.32 -5.55
N LEU A 156 -15.12 -24.57 -6.25
CA LEU A 156 -15.55 -23.63 -7.28
C LEU A 156 -16.31 -24.31 -8.44
N LEU A 157 -15.83 -25.45 -8.92
CA LEU A 157 -16.49 -26.17 -10.03
C LEU A 157 -17.80 -26.87 -9.62
N LYS A 158 -18.18 -26.82 -8.35
CA LYS A 158 -19.48 -27.29 -7.85
C LYS A 158 -20.51 -26.17 -7.68
N LEU A 159 -20.11 -24.93 -7.90
CA LEU A 159 -21.03 -23.80 -7.91
C LEU A 159 -21.95 -23.86 -9.13
N ASP A 160 -23.00 -23.05 -9.13
CA ASP A 160 -23.93 -22.95 -10.24
C ASP A 160 -23.15 -22.55 -11.53
N PRO A 161 -23.25 -23.36 -12.62
CA PRO A 161 -22.55 -23.08 -13.88
C PRO A 161 -22.86 -21.72 -14.50
N SER A 162 -23.99 -21.10 -14.17
CA SER A 162 -24.39 -19.78 -14.67
C SER A 162 -23.69 -18.61 -13.99
N LEU A 163 -23.02 -18.84 -12.84
CA LEU A 163 -22.31 -17.78 -12.13
C LEU A 163 -21.17 -17.24 -12.98
N LYS A 164 -21.11 -15.91 -13.07
CA LYS A 164 -20.04 -15.19 -13.75
C LYS A 164 -18.75 -15.26 -12.96
N VAL A 165 -17.63 -15.37 -13.66
CA VAL A 165 -16.28 -15.43 -13.09
C VAL A 165 -15.55 -14.12 -13.37
N PHE A 166 -15.06 -13.48 -12.31
CA PHE A 166 -14.30 -12.23 -12.31
C PHE A 166 -12.95 -12.43 -11.61
N PRO A 167 -11.86 -12.68 -12.36
CA PRO A 167 -10.54 -12.94 -11.78
C PRO A 167 -9.81 -11.66 -11.38
N ALA A 168 -8.79 -11.74 -10.52
CA ALA A 168 -7.90 -10.61 -10.24
C ALA A 168 -6.93 -10.31 -11.40
N HIS A 169 -6.80 -11.21 -12.38
CA HIS A 169 -5.95 -11.01 -13.54
C HIS A 169 -6.58 -11.47 -14.87
N ASP A 170 -6.38 -10.68 -15.92
CA ASP A 170 -6.55 -11.11 -17.31
C ASP A 170 -5.52 -10.42 -18.22
N TYR A 171 -4.87 -11.20 -19.08
CA TYR A 171 -3.82 -10.74 -19.98
C TYR A 171 -4.26 -10.67 -21.45
N LYS A 172 -5.55 -10.87 -21.74
CA LYS A 172 -6.11 -10.96 -23.09
C LYS A 172 -7.25 -9.97 -23.34
N GLY A 173 -7.48 -9.02 -22.43
CA GLY A 173 -8.55 -8.03 -22.51
C GLY A 173 -9.96 -8.59 -22.35
N ARG A 174 -10.10 -9.77 -21.72
CA ARG A 174 -11.41 -10.38 -21.43
C ARG A 174 -11.95 -9.84 -20.12
N GLN A 175 -13.25 -9.56 -20.09
CA GLN A 175 -13.92 -8.95 -18.93
C GLN A 175 -14.34 -10.00 -17.89
N SER A 176 -15.05 -11.05 -18.32
CA SER A 176 -15.58 -12.11 -17.46
C SER A 176 -15.72 -13.43 -18.23
N SER A 177 -15.97 -14.52 -17.49
CA SER A 177 -16.46 -15.81 -18.03
C SER A 177 -17.58 -16.35 -17.14
N SER A 178 -17.85 -17.65 -17.16
CA SER A 178 -18.75 -18.34 -16.23
C SER A 178 -18.16 -19.65 -15.72
N ILE A 179 -18.66 -20.15 -14.59
CA ILE A 179 -18.24 -21.45 -14.05
C ILE A 179 -18.43 -22.56 -15.09
N GLY A 180 -19.55 -22.55 -15.83
CA GLY A 180 -19.82 -23.52 -16.89
C GLY A 180 -18.86 -23.44 -18.07
N GLU A 181 -18.52 -22.24 -18.53
CA GLU A 181 -17.54 -22.03 -19.60
C GLU A 181 -16.14 -22.52 -19.19
N GLU A 182 -15.71 -22.21 -17.97
CA GLU A 182 -14.41 -22.64 -17.46
C GLU A 182 -14.35 -24.16 -17.29
N ILE A 183 -15.40 -24.80 -16.77
CA ILE A 183 -15.49 -26.28 -16.74
C ILE A 183 -15.34 -26.89 -18.14
N ALA A 184 -16.01 -26.29 -19.13
CA ALA A 184 -16.06 -26.84 -20.49
C ALA A 184 -14.76 -26.61 -21.28
N SER A 185 -14.07 -25.48 -21.07
CA SER A 185 -13.04 -25.01 -22.00
C SER A 185 -11.69 -24.68 -21.39
N ASN A 186 -11.59 -24.50 -20.07
CA ASN A 186 -10.32 -24.16 -19.43
C ASN A 186 -9.33 -25.35 -19.54
N PRO A 187 -8.18 -25.19 -20.23
CA PRO A 187 -7.25 -26.29 -20.48
C PRO A 187 -6.70 -26.91 -19.19
N ARG A 188 -6.54 -26.11 -18.12
CA ARG A 188 -6.04 -26.62 -16.83
C ARG A 188 -7.09 -27.47 -16.11
N LEU A 189 -8.37 -27.10 -16.23
CA LEU A 189 -9.48 -27.83 -15.62
C LEU A 189 -9.82 -29.15 -16.35
N GLN A 190 -9.32 -29.34 -17.58
CA GLN A 190 -9.45 -30.63 -18.27
C GLN A 190 -8.60 -31.74 -17.65
N LYS A 191 -7.64 -31.39 -16.79
CA LYS A 191 -6.81 -32.36 -16.07
C LYS A 191 -7.49 -32.72 -14.76
N ARG A 192 -8.46 -33.64 -14.88
CA ARG A 192 -9.34 -34.09 -13.80
C ARG A 192 -8.69 -35.04 -12.81
N ASP A 193 -7.56 -35.64 -13.16
CA ASP A 193 -6.76 -36.41 -12.23
C ASP A 193 -5.87 -35.46 -11.41
N ARG A 194 -5.84 -35.66 -10.09
CA ARG A 194 -5.09 -34.82 -9.15
C ARG A 194 -3.60 -34.80 -9.47
N ALA A 195 -2.98 -35.96 -9.64
CA ALA A 195 -1.54 -36.04 -9.88
C ALA A 195 -1.19 -35.34 -11.21
N ALA A 196 -1.98 -35.60 -12.26
CA ALA A 196 -1.79 -34.93 -13.56
C ALA A 196 -1.95 -33.40 -13.50
N PHE A 197 -2.85 -32.89 -12.65
CA PHE A 197 -2.99 -31.44 -12.44
C PHE A 197 -1.79 -30.87 -11.68
N VAL A 198 -1.38 -31.51 -10.59
CA VAL A 198 -0.26 -31.08 -9.76
C VAL A 198 1.04 -31.07 -10.53
N ASP A 199 1.31 -32.11 -11.32
CA ASP A 199 2.49 -32.20 -12.17
C ASP A 199 2.50 -31.08 -13.21
N MET A 200 1.36 -30.85 -13.90
CA MET A 200 1.22 -29.73 -14.83
C MET A 200 1.54 -28.39 -14.16
N MET A 201 1.01 -28.13 -12.97
CA MET A 201 1.23 -26.87 -12.25
C MET A 201 2.69 -26.68 -11.83
N ARG A 202 3.40 -27.77 -11.47
CA ARG A 202 4.84 -27.75 -11.13
C ARG A 202 5.73 -27.56 -12.35
N GLU A 203 5.29 -27.99 -13.52
CA GLU A 203 6.03 -27.87 -14.79
C GLU A 203 5.83 -26.51 -15.48
N LEU A 204 4.95 -25.64 -14.96
CA LEU A 204 4.74 -24.31 -15.50
C LEU A 204 6.00 -23.45 -15.38
N ASN A 205 6.70 -23.25 -16.50
CA ASN A 205 7.88 -22.39 -16.57
C ASN A 205 7.48 -20.91 -16.81
N LEU A 206 6.96 -20.26 -15.76
CA LEU A 206 6.49 -18.88 -15.81
C LEU A 206 7.59 -17.90 -15.38
N SER A 207 7.70 -16.75 -16.07
CA SER A 207 8.57 -15.68 -15.60
C SER A 207 8.10 -15.15 -14.24
N MET A 208 9.05 -14.85 -13.36
CA MET A 208 8.74 -14.15 -12.11
C MET A 208 8.12 -12.77 -12.40
N PRO A 209 7.08 -12.35 -11.67
CA PRO A 209 6.58 -11.00 -11.79
C PRO A 209 7.67 -9.96 -11.48
N ARG A 210 7.50 -8.74 -11.99
CA ARG A 210 8.39 -7.64 -11.61
C ARG A 210 8.07 -7.22 -10.18
N HIS A 211 9.10 -6.84 -9.41
CA HIS A 211 8.95 -6.33 -8.03
C HIS A 211 8.31 -7.28 -7.02
N VAL A 212 8.40 -8.60 -7.20
CA VAL A 212 7.76 -9.60 -6.31
C VAL A 212 8.15 -9.43 -4.86
N THR A 213 9.45 -9.22 -4.60
CA THR A 213 9.97 -9.06 -3.25
C THR A 213 9.41 -7.80 -2.59
N GLU A 214 9.34 -6.69 -3.34
CA GLU A 214 8.85 -5.41 -2.86
C GLU A 214 7.34 -5.41 -2.64
N ALA A 215 6.56 -6.00 -3.57
CA ALA A 215 5.13 -6.15 -3.49
C ALA A 215 4.75 -7.03 -2.29
N LEU A 216 5.30 -8.24 -2.19
CA LEU A 216 5.06 -9.14 -1.06
C LEU A 216 5.46 -8.49 0.26
N ARG A 217 6.65 -7.86 0.34
CA ARG A 217 7.07 -7.16 1.57
C ARG A 217 6.04 -6.10 1.97
N THR A 218 5.59 -5.28 1.02
CA THR A 218 4.68 -4.16 1.31
C THR A 218 3.29 -4.65 1.69
N ASN A 219 2.72 -5.56 0.90
CA ASN A 219 1.38 -6.09 1.11
C ASN A 219 1.31 -6.97 2.38
N MET A 220 2.38 -7.70 2.74
CA MET A 220 2.43 -8.48 3.98
C MET A 220 2.75 -7.67 5.24
N SER A 221 3.60 -6.66 5.16
CA SER A 221 4.06 -5.94 6.38
C SER A 221 3.33 -4.62 6.62
N GLY A 222 2.64 -4.08 5.60
CA GLY A 222 2.20 -2.69 5.62
C GLY A 222 3.38 -1.71 5.62
N GLY A 223 4.54 -2.12 5.14
CA GLY A 223 5.72 -1.28 5.03
C GLY A 223 5.45 -0.04 4.19
N LYS A 224 6.09 1.08 4.53
CA LYS A 224 6.11 2.28 3.67
C LYS A 224 7.40 2.29 2.87
N SER A 225 7.32 2.66 1.59
CA SER A 225 8.52 2.99 0.83
C SER A 225 9.15 4.28 1.36
N VAL A 226 10.43 4.52 1.06
CA VAL A 226 11.11 5.79 1.42
C VAL A 226 10.38 6.99 0.82
N ALA A 227 9.89 6.86 -0.42
CA ALA A 227 9.11 7.91 -1.08
C ALA A 227 7.80 8.21 -0.35
N GLN A 228 7.10 7.18 0.13
CA GLN A 228 5.87 7.35 0.91
C GLN A 228 6.16 8.01 2.27
N LEU A 229 7.21 7.60 2.97
CA LEU A 229 7.62 8.24 4.23
C LEU A 229 7.92 9.73 4.03
N LEU A 230 8.65 10.08 2.98
CA LEU A 230 8.97 11.47 2.66
C LEU A 230 7.73 12.29 2.27
N ALA A 231 6.84 11.74 1.45
CA ALA A 231 5.61 12.41 1.04
C ALA A 231 4.69 12.70 2.23
N GLU A 232 4.51 11.73 3.13
CA GLU A 232 3.72 11.92 4.34
C GLU A 232 4.35 12.94 5.31
N ALA A 233 5.68 12.88 5.48
CA ALA A 233 6.40 13.84 6.31
C ALA A 233 6.26 15.26 5.74
N ALA A 234 6.44 15.44 4.42
CA ALA A 234 6.29 16.73 3.75
C ALA A 234 4.86 17.29 3.84
N ALA A 235 3.83 16.44 3.88
CA ALA A 235 2.45 16.89 4.04
C ALA A 235 2.14 17.42 5.46
N ARG A 236 2.94 17.04 6.47
CA ARG A 236 2.71 17.38 7.89
C ARG A 236 3.68 18.43 8.43
N VAL A 237 4.85 18.54 7.81
CA VAL A 237 5.94 19.42 8.23
C VAL A 237 5.88 20.72 7.44
N PRO A 238 5.73 21.88 8.09
CA PRO A 238 5.88 23.16 7.42
C PRO A 238 7.33 23.39 6.98
N PHE A 239 7.52 24.10 5.86
CA PHE A 239 8.83 24.44 5.32
C PHE A 239 9.14 25.92 5.54
N MET A 240 10.42 26.21 5.86
CA MET A 240 10.95 27.57 5.87
C MET A 240 11.84 27.77 4.64
N SER A 241 11.66 28.89 3.96
CA SER A 241 12.48 29.24 2.80
C SER A 241 13.91 29.63 3.19
N LEU A 242 14.85 29.49 2.26
CA LEU A 242 16.25 29.91 2.45
C LEU A 242 16.35 31.39 2.83
N ALA A 243 15.55 32.26 2.18
CA ALA A 243 15.58 33.70 2.40
C ALA A 243 15.05 34.07 3.80
N GLU A 244 14.00 33.39 4.27
CA GLU A 244 13.49 33.60 5.63
C GLU A 244 14.51 33.16 6.68
N LEU A 245 15.12 31.98 6.52
CA LEU A 245 16.16 31.53 7.43
C LEU A 245 17.34 32.51 7.46
N LYS A 246 17.80 32.99 6.30
CA LYS A 246 18.87 33.99 6.21
C LYS A 246 18.55 35.25 7.02
N ALA A 247 17.36 35.83 6.84
CA ALA A 247 16.96 37.04 7.56
C ALA A 247 16.93 36.83 9.09
N ARG A 248 16.45 35.66 9.55
CA ARG A 248 16.42 35.31 10.97
C ARG A 248 17.81 35.09 11.56
N VAL A 249 18.72 34.47 10.81
CA VAL A 249 20.11 34.29 11.22
C VAL A 249 20.84 35.64 11.29
N GLU A 250 20.64 36.53 10.31
CA GLU A 250 21.27 37.86 10.29
C GLU A 250 20.78 38.77 11.43
N THR A 251 19.53 38.58 11.88
CA THR A 251 18.96 39.31 13.02
C THR A 251 19.23 38.65 14.36
N ALA A 252 19.96 37.52 14.39
CA ALA A 252 20.21 36.71 15.58
C ALA A 252 18.92 36.41 16.36
N ASP A 253 17.87 35.94 15.64
CA ASP A 253 16.57 35.57 16.21
C ASP A 253 16.73 34.49 17.29
N ALA A 254 16.68 34.91 18.56
CA ALA A 254 16.87 34.04 19.71
C ALA A 254 15.74 33.02 19.89
N ASP A 255 14.59 33.17 19.23
CA ASP A 255 13.48 32.21 19.32
C ASP A 255 13.67 31.02 18.37
N LEU A 256 14.52 31.15 17.35
CA LEU A 256 14.82 30.10 16.37
C LEU A 256 16.02 29.25 16.80
N ILE A 257 15.85 27.94 16.77
CA ILE A 257 16.94 26.97 16.87
C ILE A 257 17.13 26.33 15.50
N VAL A 258 18.31 26.50 14.91
CA VAL A 258 18.70 25.77 13.70
C VAL A 258 19.37 24.46 14.13
N LEU A 259 18.81 23.33 13.73
CA LEU A 259 19.29 21.99 14.06
C LEU A 259 19.79 21.30 12.80
N ASP A 260 21.12 21.15 12.68
CA ASP A 260 21.74 20.41 11.58
C ASP A 260 21.76 18.92 11.93
N VAL A 261 21.04 18.12 11.13
CA VAL A 261 20.91 16.68 11.34
C VAL A 261 21.85 15.84 10.47
N ARG A 262 22.81 16.48 9.79
CA ARG A 262 23.87 15.79 9.04
C ARG A 262 24.88 15.15 9.99
N GLU A 263 25.78 14.35 9.42
CA GLU A 263 26.96 13.85 10.13
C GLU A 263 27.93 14.98 10.46
N ARG A 264 28.74 14.73 11.49
CA ARG A 264 29.68 15.70 12.07
C ARG A 264 30.62 16.31 11.03
N GLU A 265 31.16 15.49 10.13
CA GLU A 265 32.12 15.93 9.11
C GLU A 265 31.49 16.94 8.14
N ALA A 266 30.22 16.71 7.76
CA ALA A 266 29.50 17.62 6.89
C ALA A 266 29.17 18.94 7.59
N TYR A 267 28.82 18.90 8.87
CA TYR A 267 28.62 20.09 9.70
C TYR A 267 29.90 20.91 9.82
N GLU A 268 31.01 20.27 10.21
CA GLU A 268 32.30 20.95 10.43
C GLU A 268 32.86 21.57 9.16
N SER A 269 32.58 20.98 7.99
CA SER A 269 32.95 21.55 6.69
C SER A 269 32.22 22.85 6.33
N GLY A 270 31.04 23.09 6.90
CA GLY A 270 30.20 24.23 6.57
C GLY A 270 28.75 24.05 7.01
N HIS A 271 28.29 24.89 7.95
CA HIS A 271 26.93 24.90 8.48
C HIS A 271 26.36 26.32 8.57
N VAL A 272 25.05 26.43 8.77
CA VAL A 272 24.38 27.73 8.96
C VAL A 272 24.88 28.38 10.26
N PRO A 273 25.23 29.67 10.28
CA PRO A 273 25.65 30.33 11.52
C PRO A 273 24.60 30.21 12.64
N GLY A 274 25.04 29.87 13.85
CA GLY A 274 24.19 29.61 15.01
C GLY A 274 23.56 28.21 15.04
N ALA A 275 23.86 27.35 14.06
CA ALA A 275 23.29 26.01 14.01
C ALA A 275 23.85 25.11 15.13
N ARG A 276 23.04 24.16 15.57
CA ARG A 276 23.43 23.12 16.52
C ARG A 276 23.48 21.79 15.80
N LEU A 277 24.56 21.06 15.98
CA LEU A 277 24.71 19.71 15.44
C LEU A 277 23.97 18.69 16.31
N LEU A 278 23.00 17.98 15.73
CA LEU A 278 22.42 16.78 16.32
C LEU A 278 22.15 15.76 15.20
N PRO A 279 23.11 14.85 14.92
CA PRO A 279 23.01 13.94 13.79
C PRO A 279 21.74 13.08 13.85
N ARG A 280 21.16 12.79 12.68
CA ARG A 280 19.88 12.06 12.58
C ARG A 280 19.83 10.79 13.41
N GLY A 281 20.90 9.99 13.41
CA GLY A 281 20.98 8.72 14.12
C GLY A 281 20.97 8.81 15.66
N GLN A 282 21.07 10.02 16.22
CA GLN A 282 21.07 10.26 17.66
C GLN A 282 19.91 11.15 18.12
N LEU A 283 19.06 11.58 17.20
CA LEU A 283 18.03 12.60 17.43
C LEU A 283 17.08 12.19 18.55
N GLU A 284 16.45 11.03 18.43
CA GLU A 284 15.43 10.53 19.36
C GLU A 284 16.00 10.29 20.76
N LEU A 285 17.29 9.96 20.84
CA LEU A 285 17.96 9.62 22.10
C LEU A 285 18.40 10.86 22.89
N ARG A 286 18.68 11.97 22.20
CA ARG A 286 19.31 13.16 22.81
C ARG A 286 18.46 14.42 22.76
N VAL A 287 17.43 14.49 21.91
CA VAL A 287 16.72 15.76 21.68
C VAL A 287 16.12 16.35 22.95
N ASN A 288 15.57 15.56 23.87
CA ASN A 288 15.00 16.08 25.12
C ASN A 288 16.06 16.66 26.07
N GLN A 289 17.31 16.22 25.97
CA GLN A 289 18.42 16.75 26.75
C GLN A 289 18.99 18.03 26.11
N GLU A 290 19.14 18.02 24.78
CA GLU A 290 19.71 19.14 24.01
C GLU A 290 18.72 20.31 23.84
N LEU A 291 17.44 19.98 23.69
CA LEU A 291 16.32 20.89 23.45
C LEU A 291 15.22 20.62 24.49
N PRO A 292 15.43 21.00 25.77
CA PRO A 292 14.51 20.68 26.85
C PRO A 292 13.18 21.46 26.79
N ASP A 293 13.14 22.57 26.05
CA ASP A 293 11.92 23.34 25.81
C ASP A 293 11.30 22.96 24.46
N PRO A 294 10.19 22.18 24.45
CA PRO A 294 9.57 21.74 23.22
C PRO A 294 8.79 22.84 22.49
N THR A 295 8.57 23.99 23.13
CA THR A 295 7.78 25.09 22.57
C THR A 295 8.59 26.03 21.67
N ARG A 296 9.92 25.93 21.72
CA ARG A 296 10.80 26.74 20.85
C ARG A 296 10.63 26.35 19.40
N ARG A 297 10.82 27.34 18.51
CA ARG A 297 10.80 27.10 17.07
C ARG A 297 12.10 26.41 16.65
N ILE A 298 11.98 25.23 16.03
CA ILE A 298 13.13 24.44 15.59
C ILE A 298 13.07 24.32 14.07
N LEU A 299 14.16 24.68 13.40
CA LEU A 299 14.35 24.42 11.98
C LEU A 299 15.37 23.29 11.82
N THR A 300 14.96 22.19 11.21
CA THR A 300 15.89 21.11 10.86
C THR A 300 16.47 21.35 9.45
N CYS A 301 17.77 21.10 9.28
CA CYS A 301 18.41 21.11 7.97
C CYS A 301 19.28 19.87 7.75
N CYS A 302 19.31 19.40 6.50
CA CYS A 302 20.24 18.38 6.04
C CYS A 302 20.76 18.75 4.65
N GLU A 303 21.49 17.86 3.98
CA GLU A 303 22.12 18.17 2.69
C GLU A 303 21.12 18.51 1.58
N LEU A 304 20.11 17.66 1.37
CA LEU A 304 19.12 17.78 0.28
C LEU A 304 17.68 18.03 0.76
N GLY A 305 17.48 18.34 2.05
CA GLY A 305 16.16 18.53 2.66
C GLY A 305 15.40 17.25 3.04
N GLN A 306 15.70 16.09 2.44
CA GLN A 306 14.96 14.85 2.69
C GLN A 306 15.07 14.32 4.13
N VAL A 307 16.30 14.18 4.65
CA VAL A 307 16.54 13.64 6.00
C VAL A 307 16.02 14.60 7.07
N SER A 308 16.18 15.90 6.86
CA SER A 308 15.62 16.93 7.75
C SER A 308 14.10 16.90 7.79
N THR A 309 13.42 16.68 6.65
CA THR A 309 11.95 16.54 6.66
C THR A 309 11.49 15.34 7.49
N LEU A 310 12.19 14.19 7.41
CA LEU A 310 11.90 13.03 8.25
C LEU A 310 12.21 13.30 9.74
N ALA A 311 13.32 13.99 10.02
CA ALA A 311 13.68 14.40 11.38
C ALA A 311 12.60 15.33 11.97
N ALA A 312 12.17 16.34 11.21
CA ALA A 312 11.13 17.28 11.62
C ALA A 312 9.80 16.57 11.92
N ALA A 313 9.39 15.62 11.07
CA ALA A 313 8.18 14.83 11.32
C ALA A 313 8.29 14.04 12.64
N THR A 314 9.44 13.40 12.88
CA THR A 314 9.70 12.66 14.12
C THR A 314 9.63 13.57 15.34
N LEU A 315 10.25 14.74 15.28
CA LEU A 315 10.20 15.70 16.39
C LEU A 315 8.78 16.20 16.69
N ARG A 316 7.96 16.42 15.66
CA ARG A 316 6.53 16.78 15.86
C ARG A 316 5.77 15.64 16.56
N GLU A 317 6.05 14.39 16.20
CA GLU A 317 5.47 13.21 16.88
C GLU A 317 5.94 13.07 18.33
N MET A 318 7.18 13.48 18.62
CA MET A 318 7.75 13.51 19.98
C MET A 318 7.26 14.70 20.84
N GLY A 319 6.40 15.57 20.30
CA GLY A 319 5.79 16.67 21.04
C GLY A 319 6.46 18.04 20.88
N PHE A 320 7.27 18.24 19.83
CA PHE A 320 7.82 19.56 19.45
C PHE A 320 6.92 20.21 18.38
N PRO A 321 5.87 20.99 18.74
CA PRO A 321 4.83 21.44 17.81
C PRO A 321 5.30 22.47 16.77
N HIS A 322 6.40 23.19 17.03
CA HIS A 322 6.87 24.31 16.20
C HIS A 322 8.09 23.95 15.33
N VAL A 323 8.25 22.68 15.00
CA VAL A 323 9.34 22.22 14.13
C VAL A 323 8.99 22.41 12.65
N VAL A 324 9.95 22.94 11.90
CA VAL A 324 9.92 23.14 10.45
C VAL A 324 11.17 22.55 9.78
N ALA A 325 11.12 22.32 8.47
CA ALA A 325 12.27 21.86 7.68
C ALA A 325 12.77 22.97 6.73
N LEU A 326 14.08 23.01 6.48
CA LEU A 326 14.67 23.89 5.49
C LEU A 326 14.34 23.42 4.07
N ASP A 327 13.72 24.28 3.27
CA ASP A 327 13.48 23.99 1.87
C ASP A 327 14.80 23.95 1.06
N GLY A 328 14.97 22.92 0.23
CA GLY A 328 16.18 22.67 -0.57
C GLY A 328 17.44 22.22 0.19
N GLY A 329 17.48 22.37 1.51
CA GLY A 329 18.60 21.95 2.36
C GLY A 329 19.89 22.75 2.18
N MET A 330 20.98 22.24 2.77
CA MET A 330 22.29 22.90 2.79
C MET A 330 22.93 23.02 1.41
N LYS A 331 22.63 22.11 0.48
CA LYS A 331 23.08 22.26 -0.92
C LYS A 331 22.53 23.55 -1.53
N ALA A 332 21.25 23.83 -1.34
CA ALA A 332 20.62 25.03 -1.89
C ALA A 332 21.13 26.30 -1.18
N TRP A 333 21.33 26.24 0.14
CA TRP A 333 21.96 27.31 0.92
C TRP A 333 23.35 27.69 0.37
N ARG A 334 24.19 26.70 0.07
CA ARG A 334 25.52 26.90 -0.51
C ARG A 334 25.47 27.47 -1.93
N VAL A 335 24.56 26.97 -2.76
CA VAL A 335 24.36 27.48 -4.13
C VAL A 335 23.90 28.94 -4.12
N ALA A 336 23.09 29.33 -3.14
CA ALA A 336 22.67 30.72 -2.92
C ALA A 336 23.78 31.63 -2.36
N ALA A 337 24.97 31.09 -2.10
CA ALA A 337 26.12 31.78 -1.52
C ALA A 337 25.81 32.49 -0.19
N TYR A 338 24.94 31.88 0.63
CA TYR A 338 24.61 32.41 1.95
C TYR A 338 25.70 32.09 2.98
N PRO A 339 25.79 32.87 4.08
CA PRO A 339 26.86 32.73 5.06
C PRO A 339 26.97 31.32 5.65
N LEU A 340 28.19 30.89 5.94
CA LEU A 340 28.49 29.62 6.59
C LEU A 340 29.50 29.84 7.71
N ASN A 341 29.35 29.06 8.78
CA ASN A 341 30.40 28.81 9.77
C ASN A 341 31.04 27.44 9.49
N SER A 342 32.26 27.26 10.00
CA SER A 342 33.02 26.01 9.90
C SER A 342 33.57 25.65 11.28
N GLY A 343 33.90 24.37 11.47
CA GLY A 343 34.33 23.85 12.76
C GLY A 343 33.18 23.41 13.65
N THR A 344 33.42 23.36 14.95
CA THR A 344 32.55 22.71 15.93
C THR A 344 31.65 23.65 16.72
N GLU A 345 31.87 24.97 16.60
CA GLU A 345 31.09 25.97 17.34
C GLU A 345 29.78 26.28 16.62
N PRO A 346 28.68 26.54 17.36
CA PRO A 346 27.43 27.06 16.79
C PRO A 346 27.60 28.43 16.12
#